data_AF-A0A1B9S7V9-F1
#
_entry.id   AF-A0A1B9S7V9-F1
#
_cell.length_a   1.000
_cell.length_b   1.000
_cell.length_c   1.000
_cell.angle_alpha   90.00
_cell.angle_beta   90.00
_cell.angle_gamma   90.00
#
_symmetry.space_group_name_H-M   'P 1'
#
loop_
_entity.id
_entity.type
_entity.pdbx_description
1 polymer ?
#
loop_
_entity_poly.entity_id
_entity_poly.type
_entity_poly.pdbx_seq_one_letter_code
_entity_poly.pdbx_strand_id
1 'polypeptide(L)'
;MTDALEELETLVPQLPSALERRSLGESLSRVALQLGEITAAAQRLSDIFEIARMIGFGSVPEEVEKMDDLIGDANHLASLLVTADDASVLQEIERHIPPFKTTISNAVTAIKLRWRSQVTAEYRPFQSLGQLLSKIDQASTLGARMIKLNEEAAATLSVMQVDQFKAAIVKLIEKRAQLETEKTSFTADEQVDNFLTGLAQGQAKLRSVSPDVFRWLSEHDALDLFEVRPIA
;
A
#
# COMPACT_ATOMS: atom_id res chain seq x y z
N MET A 1 33.28 56.81 -33.71
CA MET A 1 32.08 55.98 -33.92
C MET A 1 32.61 54.60 -34.18
N THR A 2 32.68 53.77 -33.14
CA THR A 2 33.08 52.37 -33.26
C THR A 2 32.11 51.70 -34.22
N ASP A 3 32.68 51.00 -35.19
CA ASP A 3 31.93 50.39 -36.28
C ASP A 3 31.08 49.25 -35.69
N ALA A 4 29.76 49.41 -35.76
CA ALA A 4 28.81 48.46 -35.21
C ALA A 4 28.96 47.05 -35.83
N LEU A 5 29.55 46.97 -37.04
CA LEU A 5 29.92 45.72 -37.69
C LEU A 5 31.11 45.02 -37.00
N GLU A 6 32.08 45.78 -36.50
CA GLU A 6 33.29 45.27 -35.83
C GLU A 6 32.95 44.72 -34.43
N GLU A 7 32.01 45.36 -33.71
CA GLU A 7 31.40 44.83 -32.49
C GLU A 7 30.55 43.57 -32.74
N LEU A 8 29.81 43.51 -33.86
CA LEU A 8 29.05 42.32 -34.24
C LEU A 8 29.96 41.15 -34.62
N GLU A 9 31.03 41.37 -35.38
CA GLU A 9 32.02 40.33 -35.73
C GLU A 9 32.75 39.77 -34.51
N THR A 10 32.96 40.57 -33.47
CA THR A 10 33.56 40.11 -32.20
C THR A 10 32.56 39.38 -31.28
N LEU A 11 31.27 39.71 -31.36
CA LEU A 11 30.21 39.07 -30.55
C LEU A 11 29.67 37.77 -31.16
N VAL A 12 29.66 37.63 -32.48
CA VAL A 12 29.16 36.43 -33.19
C VAL A 12 29.83 35.12 -32.72
N PRO A 13 31.15 35.05 -32.48
CA PRO A 13 31.80 33.85 -31.94
C PRO A 13 31.41 33.54 -30.49
N GLN A 14 30.93 34.53 -29.73
CA GLN A 14 30.57 34.41 -28.31
C GLN A 14 29.09 34.04 -28.11
N LEU A 15 28.23 34.32 -29.10
CA LEU A 15 26.79 34.00 -29.07
C LEU A 15 26.47 32.54 -28.74
N PRO A 16 27.17 31.51 -29.29
CA PRO A 16 26.90 30.12 -28.95
C PRO A 16 27.12 29.83 -27.46
N SER A 17 28.23 30.30 -26.91
CA SER A 17 28.55 30.12 -25.48
C SER A 17 27.59 30.88 -24.55
N ALA A 18 27.09 32.03 -24.98
CA ALA A 18 26.10 32.80 -24.22
C ALA A 18 24.71 32.13 -24.27
N LEU A 19 24.34 31.56 -25.42
CA LEU A 19 23.13 30.75 -25.58
C LEU A 19 23.20 29.47 -24.73
N GLU A 20 24.34 28.78 -24.70
CA GLU A 20 24.56 27.61 -23.84
C GLU A 20 24.49 27.95 -22.36
N ARG A 21 25.09 29.07 -21.92
CA ARG A 21 24.98 29.51 -20.52
C ARG A 21 23.56 29.88 -20.14
N ARG A 22 22.83 30.53 -21.04
CA ARG A 22 21.42 30.87 -20.82
C ARG A 22 20.55 29.63 -20.76
N SER A 23 20.70 28.70 -21.71
CA SER A 23 19.92 27.45 -21.73
C SER A 23 20.22 26.59 -20.50
N LEU A 24 21.48 26.51 -20.08
CA LEU A 24 21.89 25.85 -18.84
C LEU A 24 21.24 26.50 -17.61
N GLY A 25 21.25 27.84 -17.53
CA GLY A 25 20.61 28.57 -16.43
C GLY A 25 19.09 28.38 -16.38
N GLU A 26 18.42 28.36 -17.53
CA GLU A 26 16.98 28.10 -17.65
C GLU A 26 16.61 26.66 -17.29
N SER A 27 17.40 25.67 -17.71
CA SER A 27 17.21 24.25 -17.35
C SER A 27 17.54 23.98 -15.89
N LEU A 28 18.61 24.57 -15.34
CA LEU A 28 18.93 24.48 -13.90
C LEU A 28 17.80 25.04 -13.05
N SER A 29 17.22 26.19 -13.43
CA SER A 29 16.12 26.79 -12.69
C SER A 29 14.86 25.91 -12.70
N ARG A 30 14.56 25.27 -13.83
CA ARG A 30 13.42 24.34 -13.96
C ARG A 30 13.64 23.05 -13.18
N VAL A 31 14.79 22.41 -13.32
CA VAL A 31 15.15 21.22 -12.55
C VAL A 31 15.19 21.53 -11.06
N ALA A 32 15.68 22.71 -10.64
CA ALA A 32 15.69 23.12 -9.24
C ALA A 32 14.28 23.24 -8.64
N LEU A 33 13.30 23.75 -9.39
CA LEU A 33 11.90 23.76 -8.96
C LEU A 33 11.34 22.33 -8.85
N GLN A 34 11.78 21.42 -9.70
CA GLN A 34 11.36 20.02 -9.71
C GLN A 34 12.08 19.15 -8.67
N LEU A 35 13.24 19.55 -8.14
CA LEU A 35 13.96 18.80 -7.09
C LEU A 35 13.10 18.58 -5.83
N GLY A 36 12.26 19.55 -5.48
CA GLY A 36 11.28 19.38 -4.40
C GLY A 36 10.27 18.27 -4.71
N GLU A 37 9.83 18.18 -5.96
CA GLU A 37 8.93 17.12 -6.41
C GLU A 37 9.62 15.75 -6.45
N ILE A 38 10.90 15.69 -6.83
CA ILE A 38 11.72 14.48 -6.82
C ILE A 38 11.90 13.97 -5.38
N THR A 39 12.16 14.86 -4.43
CA THR A 39 12.27 14.50 -3.01
C THR A 39 10.95 13.90 -2.49
N ALA A 40 9.82 14.52 -2.83
CA ALA A 40 8.50 13.98 -2.50
C ALA A 40 8.22 12.63 -3.20
N ALA A 41 8.68 12.47 -4.44
CA ALA A 41 8.58 11.21 -5.18
C ALA A 41 9.42 10.09 -4.56
N ALA A 42 10.62 10.40 -4.07
CA ALA A 42 11.48 9.46 -3.35
C ALA A 42 10.84 8.99 -2.04
N GLN A 43 10.22 9.90 -1.28
CA GLN A 43 9.47 9.51 -0.07
C GLN A 43 8.28 8.60 -0.41
N ARG A 44 7.49 8.97 -1.43
CA ARG A 44 6.38 8.14 -1.91
C ARG A 44 6.85 6.76 -2.35
N LEU A 45 7.99 6.69 -3.03
CA LEU A 45 8.61 5.45 -3.46
C LEU A 45 8.98 4.57 -2.25
N SER A 46 9.60 5.15 -1.21
CA SER A 46 9.89 4.45 0.05
C SER A 46 8.61 3.88 0.69
N ASP A 47 7.56 4.70 0.77
CA ASP A 47 6.29 4.26 1.35
C ASP A 47 5.63 3.15 0.54
N ILE A 48 5.72 3.18 -0.79
CA ILE A 48 5.25 2.14 -1.70
C ILE A 48 5.97 0.82 -1.43
N PHE A 49 7.30 0.82 -1.33
CA PHE A 49 8.08 -0.40 -1.03
C PHE A 49 7.74 -0.97 0.34
N GLU A 50 7.58 -0.12 1.36
CA GLU A 50 7.19 -0.55 2.69
C GLU A 50 5.79 -1.16 2.70
N ILE A 51 4.82 -0.53 2.04
CA ILE A 51 3.46 -1.10 1.90
C ILE A 51 3.53 -2.42 1.15
N ALA A 52 4.23 -2.49 0.03
CA ALA A 52 4.36 -3.70 -0.78
C ALA A 52 4.87 -4.87 0.08
N ARG A 53 5.89 -4.64 0.89
CA ARG A 53 6.41 -5.63 1.84
C ARG A 53 5.37 -6.05 2.88
N MET A 54 4.62 -5.11 3.46
CA MET A 54 3.61 -5.41 4.48
C MET A 54 2.46 -6.27 3.94
N ILE A 55 2.06 -6.07 2.69
CA ILE A 55 0.91 -6.76 2.07
C ILE A 55 1.32 -7.96 1.19
N GLY A 56 2.62 -8.26 1.13
CA GLY A 56 3.16 -9.32 0.27
C GLY A 56 2.98 -9.06 -1.23
N PHE A 57 2.98 -7.80 -1.66
CA PHE A 57 2.95 -7.42 -3.07
C PHE A 57 4.30 -7.73 -3.73
N GLY A 58 4.28 -8.28 -4.94
CA GLY A 58 5.47 -8.80 -5.63
C GLY A 58 5.62 -10.32 -5.49
N SER A 59 4.54 -11.02 -5.12
CA SER A 59 4.56 -12.49 -4.98
C SER A 59 4.16 -13.22 -6.28
N VAL A 60 3.60 -12.49 -7.25
CA VAL A 60 3.19 -13.03 -8.56
C VAL A 60 3.90 -12.28 -9.70
N PRO A 61 4.10 -12.92 -10.88
CA PRO A 61 4.90 -12.33 -11.96
C PRO A 61 4.48 -10.90 -12.37
N GLU A 62 3.17 -10.65 -12.49
CA GLU A 62 2.64 -9.33 -12.86
C GLU A 62 2.91 -8.24 -11.80
N GLU A 63 3.03 -8.61 -10.52
CA GLU A 63 3.37 -7.66 -9.45
C GLU A 63 4.88 -7.42 -9.40
N VAL A 64 5.69 -8.47 -9.66
CA VAL A 64 7.15 -8.37 -9.75
C VAL A 64 7.54 -7.42 -10.88
N GLU A 65 6.97 -7.60 -12.07
CA GLU A 65 7.23 -6.72 -13.23
C GLU A 65 6.97 -5.24 -12.90
N LYS A 66 5.85 -4.94 -12.22
CA LYS A 66 5.54 -3.56 -11.79
C LYS A 66 6.52 -2.99 -10.79
N MET A 67 7.07 -3.82 -9.92
CA MET A 67 8.11 -3.41 -8.96
C MET A 67 9.45 -3.20 -9.66
N ASP A 68 9.79 -4.07 -10.60
CA ASP A 68 11.01 -3.97 -11.40
C ASP A 68 11.00 -2.73 -12.28
N ASP A 69 9.87 -2.41 -12.94
CA ASP A 69 9.68 -1.18 -13.70
C ASP A 69 9.88 0.06 -12.81
N LEU A 70 9.28 0.05 -11.61
CA LEU A 70 9.38 1.15 -10.66
C LEU A 70 10.83 1.34 -10.14
N ILE A 71 11.53 0.24 -9.86
CA ILE A 71 12.95 0.24 -9.46
C ILE A 71 13.81 0.73 -10.63
N GLY A 72 13.55 0.26 -11.84
CA GLY A 72 14.26 0.64 -13.06
C GLY A 72 14.16 2.13 -13.33
N ASP A 73 12.95 2.68 -13.33
CA ASP A 73 12.70 4.11 -13.52
C ASP A 73 13.32 4.96 -12.41
N ALA A 74 13.24 4.51 -11.15
CA ALA A 74 13.85 5.21 -10.02
C ALA A 74 15.38 5.26 -10.14
N ASN A 75 16.01 4.13 -10.49
CA ASN A 75 17.46 4.05 -10.68
C ASN A 75 17.92 4.86 -11.90
N HIS A 76 17.16 4.86 -12.99
CA HIS A 76 17.44 5.68 -14.16
C HIS A 76 17.40 7.17 -13.82
N LEU A 77 16.34 7.63 -13.17
CA LEU A 77 16.22 9.03 -12.73
C LEU A 77 17.32 9.41 -11.73
N ALA A 78 17.67 8.51 -10.80
CA ALA A 78 18.78 8.72 -9.87
C ALA A 78 20.12 8.83 -10.60
N SER A 79 20.38 7.99 -11.61
CA SER A 79 21.58 8.06 -12.44
C SER A 79 21.67 9.41 -13.15
N LEU A 80 20.58 9.86 -13.78
CA LEU A 80 20.54 11.16 -14.46
C LEU A 80 20.84 12.33 -13.50
N LEU A 81 20.27 12.29 -12.28
CA LEU A 81 20.52 13.31 -11.26
C LEU A 81 21.97 13.34 -10.79
N VAL A 82 22.63 12.19 -10.70
CA VAL A 82 24.05 12.09 -10.31
C VAL A 82 24.98 12.56 -11.42
N THR A 83 24.63 12.34 -12.69
CA THR A 83 25.44 12.69 -13.86
C THR A 83 25.06 14.04 -14.48
N ALA A 84 24.24 14.86 -13.80
CA ALA A 84 23.77 16.14 -14.33
C ALA A 84 24.88 17.21 -14.36
N ASP A 85 25.65 17.24 -15.43
CA ASP A 85 26.77 18.18 -15.64
C ASP A 85 26.52 19.19 -16.78
N ASP A 86 25.58 18.91 -17.68
CA ASP A 86 25.25 19.77 -18.81
C ASP A 86 23.74 20.02 -19.00
N ALA A 87 23.41 20.92 -19.94
CA ALA A 87 22.03 21.28 -20.25
C ALA A 87 21.24 20.15 -20.92
N SER A 88 21.92 19.19 -21.57
CA SER A 88 21.30 18.03 -22.21
C SER A 88 20.78 17.06 -21.14
N VAL A 89 21.59 16.74 -20.13
CA VAL A 89 21.20 15.85 -19.03
C VAL A 89 20.07 16.48 -18.20
N LEU A 90 20.12 17.80 -17.95
CA LEU A 90 19.03 18.50 -17.26
C LEU A 90 17.70 18.44 -18.03
N GLN A 91 17.74 18.57 -19.37
CA GLN A 91 16.54 18.39 -20.20
C GLN A 91 16.04 16.95 -20.18
N GLU A 92 16.95 15.97 -20.09
CA GLU A 92 16.59 14.56 -19.96
C GLU A 92 15.88 14.30 -18.62
N ILE A 93 16.38 14.86 -17.51
CA ILE A 93 15.70 14.83 -16.21
C ILE A 93 14.29 15.43 -16.31
N GLU A 94 14.14 16.62 -16.91
CA GLU A 94 12.84 17.27 -17.12
C GLU A 94 11.85 16.35 -17.87
N ARG A 95 12.33 15.57 -18.85
CA ARG A 95 11.53 14.63 -19.64
C ARG A 95 11.19 13.35 -18.88
N HIS A 96 12.05 12.88 -17.99
CA HIS A 96 11.86 11.63 -17.25
C HIS A 96 11.02 11.76 -15.97
N ILE A 97 10.84 12.97 -15.43
CA ILE A 97 10.00 13.17 -14.24
C ILE A 97 8.52 12.81 -14.48
N PRO A 98 7.83 13.27 -15.55
CA PRO A 98 6.44 12.90 -15.81
C PRO A 98 6.18 11.39 -15.95
N PRO A 99 6.96 10.61 -16.74
CA PRO A 99 6.76 9.16 -16.82
C PRO A 99 7.04 8.49 -15.46
N PHE A 100 8.08 8.90 -14.73
CA PHE A 100 8.34 8.36 -13.39
C PHE A 100 7.16 8.57 -12.42
N LYS A 101 6.52 9.75 -12.43
CA LYS A 101 5.30 10.01 -11.64
C LYS A 101 4.15 9.10 -12.06
N THR A 102 4.05 8.77 -13.35
CA THR A 102 3.06 7.84 -13.87
C THR A 102 3.33 6.42 -13.36
N THR A 103 4.58 5.96 -13.40
CA THR A 103 5.00 4.65 -12.87
C THR A 103 4.68 4.51 -11.39
N ILE A 104 5.00 5.54 -10.58
CA ILE A 104 4.61 5.62 -9.16
C ILE A 104 3.09 5.46 -9.00
N SER A 105 2.30 6.20 -9.78
CA SER A 105 0.84 6.19 -9.67
C SER A 105 0.23 4.84 -10.05
N ASN A 106 0.81 4.18 -11.05
CA ASN A 106 0.44 2.83 -11.47
C ASN A 106 0.75 1.80 -10.38
N ALA A 107 1.93 1.88 -9.77
CA ALA A 107 2.32 1.02 -8.64
C ALA A 107 1.37 1.19 -7.44
N VAL A 108 1.03 2.43 -7.06
CA VAL A 108 0.05 2.70 -6.00
C VAL A 108 -1.31 2.09 -6.32
N THR A 109 -1.76 2.20 -7.57
CA THR A 109 -3.04 1.61 -8.00
C THR A 109 -3.03 0.09 -7.88
N ALA A 110 -1.93 -0.56 -8.31
CA ALA A 110 -1.76 -2.01 -8.20
C ALA A 110 -1.72 -2.47 -6.73
N ILE A 111 -0.99 -1.77 -5.88
CA ILE A 111 -0.95 -2.03 -4.43
C ILE A 111 -2.33 -1.90 -3.80
N LYS A 112 -3.11 -0.85 -4.14
CA LYS A 112 -4.48 -0.70 -3.63
C LYS A 112 -5.41 -1.82 -4.09
N LEU A 113 -5.22 -2.32 -5.31
CA LEU A 113 -5.96 -3.46 -5.81
C LEU A 113 -5.63 -4.73 -5.02
N ARG A 114 -4.34 -5.01 -4.79
CA ARG A 114 -3.89 -6.13 -3.94
C ARG A 114 -4.47 -6.02 -2.54
N TRP A 115 -4.38 -4.83 -1.95
CA TRP A 115 -4.90 -4.57 -0.61
C TRP A 115 -6.41 -4.80 -0.52
N ARG A 116 -7.21 -4.41 -1.53
CA ARG A 116 -8.65 -4.72 -1.58
C ARG A 116 -8.92 -6.22 -1.51
N SER A 117 -8.14 -7.01 -2.24
CA SER A 117 -8.23 -8.47 -2.19
C SER A 117 -7.90 -9.00 -0.80
N GLN A 118 -6.85 -8.45 -0.16
CA GLN A 118 -6.47 -8.83 1.19
C GLN A 118 -7.53 -8.45 2.24
N VAL A 119 -8.11 -7.25 2.18
CA VAL A 119 -9.24 -6.85 3.04
C VAL A 119 -10.39 -7.85 2.91
N THR A 120 -10.71 -8.25 1.68
CA THR A 120 -11.79 -9.21 1.44
C THR A 120 -11.48 -10.60 1.99
N ALA A 121 -10.24 -11.08 1.83
CA ALA A 121 -9.86 -12.42 2.24
C ALA A 121 -9.59 -12.53 3.75
N GLU A 122 -8.93 -11.52 4.34
CA GLU A 122 -8.35 -11.60 5.67
C GLU A 122 -9.11 -10.79 6.72
N TYR A 123 -9.82 -9.73 6.33
CA TYR A 123 -10.54 -8.86 7.29
C TYR A 123 -12.04 -9.12 7.31
N ARG A 124 -12.64 -9.50 6.17
CA ARG A 124 -14.07 -9.86 6.11
C ARG A 124 -14.45 -10.97 7.11
N PRO A 125 -13.64 -12.03 7.34
CA PRO A 125 -13.98 -13.03 8.35
C PRO A 125 -14.16 -12.46 9.77
N PHE A 126 -13.45 -11.38 10.13
CA PHE A 126 -13.64 -10.71 11.43
C PHE A 126 -15.02 -10.08 11.58
N GLN A 127 -15.65 -9.65 10.47
CA GLN A 127 -17.03 -9.17 10.53
C GLN A 127 -17.99 -10.29 10.92
N SER A 128 -17.91 -11.42 10.21
CA SER A 128 -18.77 -12.58 10.48
C SER A 128 -18.54 -13.12 11.89
N LEU A 129 -17.27 -13.31 12.27
CA LEU A 129 -16.92 -13.79 13.60
C LEU A 129 -17.33 -12.78 14.68
N GLY A 130 -17.09 -11.50 14.45
CA GLY A 130 -17.45 -10.45 15.40
C GLY A 130 -18.96 -10.33 15.61
N GLN A 131 -19.78 -10.56 14.58
CA GLN A 131 -21.24 -10.65 14.71
C GLN A 131 -21.68 -11.85 15.55
N LEU A 132 -20.96 -12.97 15.48
CA LEU A 132 -21.25 -14.16 16.28
C LEU A 132 -20.84 -13.95 17.74
N LEU A 133 -19.61 -13.50 17.97
CA LEU A 133 -19.10 -13.22 19.32
C LEU A 133 -19.87 -12.10 20.02
N SER A 134 -20.41 -11.13 19.26
CA SER A 134 -21.28 -10.07 19.81
C SER A 134 -22.54 -10.60 20.51
N LYS A 135 -22.99 -11.82 20.16
CA LYS A 135 -24.17 -12.48 20.74
C LYS A 135 -23.84 -13.33 21.97
N ILE A 136 -22.56 -13.54 22.27
CA ILE A 136 -22.10 -14.23 23.48
C ILE A 136 -21.76 -13.14 24.50
N ASP A 137 -22.46 -13.08 25.63
CA ASP A 137 -22.31 -11.99 26.61
C ASP A 137 -20.85 -11.75 27.03
N GLN A 138 -20.11 -12.84 27.28
CA GLN A 138 -18.70 -12.79 27.70
C GLN A 138 -17.74 -12.36 26.57
N ALA A 139 -18.14 -12.52 25.31
CA ALA A 139 -17.33 -12.17 24.13
C ALA A 139 -17.80 -10.90 23.43
N SER A 140 -18.87 -10.25 23.93
CA SER A 140 -19.56 -9.20 23.19
C SER A 140 -18.65 -8.01 22.83
N THR A 141 -17.77 -7.62 23.76
CA THR A 141 -16.79 -6.55 23.54
C THR A 141 -15.73 -6.94 22.50
N LEU A 142 -15.27 -8.19 22.51
CA LEU A 142 -14.34 -8.72 21.51
C LEU A 142 -15.00 -8.73 20.13
N GLY A 143 -16.25 -9.19 20.06
CA GLY A 143 -17.05 -9.22 18.84
C GLY A 143 -17.23 -7.84 18.21
N ALA A 144 -17.59 -6.82 19.00
CA ALA A 144 -17.73 -5.45 18.54
C ALA A 144 -16.41 -4.88 17.97
N ARG A 145 -15.27 -5.19 18.62
CA ARG A 145 -13.95 -4.76 18.14
C ARG A 145 -13.53 -5.45 16.85
N MET A 146 -13.89 -6.72 16.65
CA MET A 146 -13.65 -7.44 15.39
C MET A 146 -14.47 -6.88 14.23
N ILE A 147 -15.74 -6.54 14.45
CA ILE A 147 -16.56 -5.85 13.44
C ILE A 147 -15.91 -4.52 13.05
N LYS A 148 -15.50 -3.74 14.06
CA LYS A 148 -14.83 -2.46 13.85
C LYS A 148 -13.52 -2.60 13.07
N LEU A 149 -12.75 -3.66 13.29
CA LEU A 149 -11.53 -3.94 12.52
C LEU A 149 -11.83 -4.05 11.01
N ASN A 150 -12.89 -4.78 10.64
CA ASN A 150 -13.30 -4.89 9.24
C ASN A 150 -13.77 -3.55 8.65
N GLU A 151 -14.54 -2.77 9.42
CA GLU A 151 -14.98 -1.42 8.99
C GLU A 151 -13.79 -0.48 8.77
N GLU A 152 -12.83 -0.47 9.68
CA GLU A 152 -11.60 0.30 9.54
C GLU A 152 -10.77 -0.18 8.34
N ALA A 153 -10.68 -1.49 8.11
CA ALA A 153 -10.03 -2.06 6.93
C ALA A 153 -10.71 -1.62 5.62
N ALA A 154 -12.04 -1.64 5.56
CA ALA A 154 -12.78 -1.15 4.41
C ALA A 154 -12.57 0.36 4.20
N ALA A 155 -12.50 1.15 5.28
CA ALA A 155 -12.25 2.60 5.21
C ALA A 155 -10.87 2.94 4.63
N THR A 156 -9.86 2.07 4.76
CA THR A 156 -8.55 2.33 4.13
C THR A 156 -8.57 2.34 2.61
N LEU A 157 -9.57 1.71 2.00
CA LEU A 157 -9.71 1.67 0.54
C LEU A 157 -10.05 3.05 -0.07
N SER A 158 -10.55 3.98 0.74
CA SER A 158 -10.83 5.36 0.32
C SER A 158 -9.70 6.34 0.64
N VAL A 159 -8.63 5.89 1.31
CA VAL A 159 -7.48 6.75 1.63
C VAL A 159 -6.69 7.04 0.34
N MET A 160 -6.55 8.33 0.02
CA MET A 160 -5.92 8.76 -1.23
C MET A 160 -4.41 8.93 -1.10
N GLN A 161 -3.95 9.51 0.01
CA GLN A 161 -2.54 9.81 0.25
C GLN A 161 -1.78 8.55 0.70
N VAL A 162 -0.59 8.33 0.11
CA VAL A 162 0.19 7.08 0.30
C VAL A 162 0.73 6.94 1.72
N ASP A 163 1.19 8.03 2.32
CA ASP A 163 1.67 8.11 3.70
C ASP A 163 0.55 7.77 4.70
N GLN A 164 -0.64 8.35 4.51
CA GLN A 164 -1.82 8.04 5.34
C GLN A 164 -2.27 6.59 5.15
N PHE A 165 -2.20 6.10 3.92
CA PHE A 165 -2.56 4.71 3.59
C PHE A 165 -1.60 3.72 4.28
N LYS A 166 -0.29 4.00 4.23
CA LYS A 166 0.74 3.24 4.95
C LYS A 166 0.46 3.20 6.45
N ALA A 167 0.27 4.37 7.06
CA ALA A 167 0.00 4.47 8.50
C ALA A 167 -1.26 3.69 8.91
N ALA A 168 -2.31 3.72 8.07
CA ALA A 168 -3.53 2.96 8.30
C ALA A 168 -3.31 1.44 8.22
N ILE A 169 -2.53 0.97 7.23
CA ILE A 169 -2.18 -0.46 7.10
C ILE A 169 -1.40 -0.94 8.32
N VAL A 170 -0.38 -0.20 8.77
CA VAL A 170 0.43 -0.56 9.95
C VAL A 170 -0.48 -0.78 11.16
N LYS A 171 -1.35 0.20 11.43
CA LYS A 171 -2.30 0.15 12.54
C LYS A 171 -3.26 -1.04 12.45
N LEU A 172 -3.71 -1.39 11.25
CA LEU A 172 -4.61 -2.53 11.04
C LEU A 172 -3.93 -3.87 11.27
N ILE A 173 -2.69 -4.03 10.82
CA ILE A 173 -1.90 -5.25 11.03
C ILE A 173 -1.70 -5.48 12.53
N GLU A 174 -1.31 -4.43 13.27
CA GLU A 174 -1.13 -4.50 14.72
C GLU A 174 -2.44 -4.85 15.45
N LYS A 175 -3.53 -4.15 15.13
CA LYS A 175 -4.85 -4.42 15.72
C LYS A 175 -5.34 -5.82 15.42
N ARG A 176 -5.11 -6.32 14.21
CA ARG A 176 -5.49 -7.68 13.82
C ARG A 176 -4.72 -8.70 14.66
N ALA A 177 -3.40 -8.57 14.76
CA ALA A 177 -2.58 -9.49 15.55
C ALA A 177 -3.01 -9.51 17.03
N GLN A 178 -3.34 -8.33 17.59
CA GLN A 178 -3.90 -8.23 18.94
C GLN A 178 -5.23 -8.98 19.06
N LEU A 179 -6.18 -8.74 18.15
CA LEU A 179 -7.51 -9.37 18.20
C LEU A 179 -7.46 -10.87 17.96
N GLU A 180 -6.54 -11.36 17.12
CA GLU A 180 -6.28 -12.80 16.97
C GLU A 180 -5.77 -13.42 18.28
N THR A 181 -4.82 -12.76 18.95
CA THR A 181 -4.30 -13.23 20.24
C THR A 181 -5.39 -13.27 21.32
N GLU A 182 -6.22 -12.23 21.38
CA GLU A 182 -7.36 -12.17 22.30
C GLU A 182 -8.40 -13.26 21.97
N LYS A 183 -8.68 -13.52 20.68
CA LYS A 183 -9.56 -14.60 20.24
C LYS A 183 -9.04 -15.95 20.70
N THR A 184 -7.78 -16.28 20.42
CA THR A 184 -7.16 -17.55 20.82
C THR A 184 -7.15 -17.71 22.33
N SER A 185 -6.96 -16.62 23.07
CA SER A 185 -7.04 -16.64 24.54
C SER A 185 -8.46 -16.87 25.06
N PHE A 186 -9.47 -16.32 24.38
CA PHE A 186 -10.88 -16.49 24.73
C PHE A 186 -11.39 -17.91 24.43
N THR A 187 -10.99 -18.49 23.30
CA THR A 187 -11.39 -19.86 22.95
C THR A 187 -10.67 -20.90 23.82
N ALA A 188 -9.39 -20.64 24.17
CA ALA A 188 -8.53 -21.51 24.98
C ALA A 188 -8.39 -22.97 24.47
N ASP A 189 -8.90 -23.25 23.26
CA ASP A 189 -8.94 -24.55 22.61
C ASP A 189 -8.81 -24.37 21.09
N GLU A 190 -7.87 -25.10 20.50
CA GLU A 190 -7.55 -25.00 19.06
C GLU A 190 -8.68 -25.52 18.17
N GLN A 191 -9.45 -26.52 18.62
CA GLN A 191 -10.59 -27.05 17.87
C GLN A 191 -11.74 -26.02 17.82
N VAL A 192 -11.99 -25.33 18.94
CA VAL A 192 -12.95 -24.22 19.00
C VAL A 192 -12.51 -23.09 18.09
N ASP A 193 -11.24 -22.70 18.14
CA ASP A 193 -10.70 -21.63 17.32
C ASP A 193 -10.79 -21.93 15.82
N ASN A 194 -10.45 -23.16 15.42
CA ASN A 194 -10.55 -23.65 14.05
C ASN A 194 -12.01 -23.71 13.59
N PHE A 195 -12.93 -24.15 14.45
CA PHE A 195 -14.35 -24.17 14.14
C PHE A 195 -14.91 -22.76 13.89
N LEU A 196 -14.63 -21.82 14.79
CA LEU A 196 -15.08 -20.43 14.67
C LEU A 196 -14.50 -19.74 13.43
N THR A 197 -13.22 -19.99 13.14
CA THR A 197 -12.55 -19.49 11.94
C THR A 197 -13.17 -20.07 10.67
N GLY A 198 -13.38 -21.38 10.63
CA GLY A 198 -14.05 -22.05 9.51
C GLY A 198 -15.49 -21.57 9.33
N LEU A 199 -16.20 -21.28 10.41
CA LEU A 199 -17.56 -20.76 10.37
C LEU A 199 -17.59 -19.34 9.81
N ALA A 200 -16.69 -18.47 10.26
CA ALA A 200 -16.55 -17.10 9.76
C ALA A 200 -16.22 -17.04 8.25
N GLN A 201 -15.51 -18.05 7.75
CA GLN A 201 -15.19 -18.22 6.34
C GLN A 201 -16.28 -18.94 5.53
N GLY A 202 -17.38 -19.35 6.15
CA GLY A 202 -18.47 -20.09 5.50
C GLY A 202 -18.11 -21.54 5.13
N GLN A 203 -17.10 -22.11 5.78
CA GLN A 203 -16.57 -23.46 5.52
C GLN A 203 -16.90 -24.47 6.63
N ALA A 204 -17.42 -24.02 7.77
CA ALA A 204 -17.82 -24.92 8.85
C ALA A 204 -18.95 -25.87 8.43
N LYS A 205 -18.83 -27.13 8.83
CA LYS A 205 -19.81 -28.19 8.58
C LYS A 205 -20.21 -28.82 9.91
N LEU A 206 -21.35 -29.50 9.98
CA LEU A 206 -21.79 -30.26 11.17
C LEU A 206 -20.71 -31.20 11.70
N ARG A 207 -19.98 -31.88 10.80
CA ARG A 207 -18.86 -32.76 11.17
C ARG A 207 -17.67 -32.05 11.82
N SER A 208 -17.59 -30.73 11.73
CA SER A 208 -16.55 -29.90 12.35
C SER A 208 -16.86 -29.58 13.81
N VAL A 209 -18.06 -29.92 14.29
CA VAL A 209 -18.43 -29.80 15.71
C VAL A 209 -17.88 -31.01 16.46
N SER A 210 -16.71 -30.85 17.07
CA SER A 210 -16.14 -31.85 17.96
C SER A 210 -16.85 -31.82 19.34
N PRO A 211 -16.63 -32.82 20.20
CA PRO A 211 -17.12 -32.79 21.58
C PRO A 211 -16.66 -31.54 22.36
N ASP A 212 -15.42 -31.09 22.13
CA ASP A 212 -14.86 -29.90 22.78
C ASP A 212 -15.54 -28.62 22.27
N VAL A 213 -15.79 -28.52 20.95
CA VAL A 213 -16.59 -27.44 20.36
C VAL A 213 -17.99 -27.41 20.94
N PHE A 214 -18.68 -28.55 20.98
CA PHE A 214 -20.03 -28.63 21.53
C PHE A 214 -20.09 -28.20 23.00
N ARG A 215 -19.15 -28.69 23.83
CA ARG A 215 -19.04 -28.29 25.24
C ARG A 215 -18.85 -26.78 25.36
N TRP A 216 -17.92 -26.21 24.60
CA TRP A 216 -17.67 -24.78 24.62
C TRP A 216 -18.91 -23.96 24.22
N LEU A 217 -19.60 -24.35 23.14
CA LEU A 217 -20.83 -23.68 22.72
C LEU A 217 -21.92 -23.77 23.79
N SER A 218 -22.01 -24.89 24.51
CA SER A 218 -22.96 -25.07 25.62
C SER A 218 -22.60 -24.22 26.84
N GLU A 219 -21.31 -24.09 27.18
CA GLU A 219 -20.83 -23.30 28.31
C GLU A 219 -21.04 -21.79 28.11
N HIS A 220 -21.14 -21.36 26.85
CA HIS A 220 -21.34 -19.97 26.46
C HIS A 220 -22.76 -19.68 25.94
N ASP A 221 -23.73 -20.57 26.19
CA ASP A 221 -25.14 -20.45 25.75
C ASP A 221 -25.29 -20.13 24.26
N ALA A 222 -24.37 -20.66 23.44
CA ALA A 222 -24.22 -20.30 22.05
C ALA A 222 -24.76 -21.38 21.08
N LEU A 223 -25.27 -22.50 21.58
CA LEU A 223 -25.76 -23.62 20.77
C LEU A 223 -26.85 -23.20 19.75
N ASP A 224 -27.76 -22.32 20.16
CA ASP A 224 -28.86 -21.84 19.33
C ASP A 224 -28.44 -20.73 18.35
N LEU A 225 -27.21 -20.21 18.48
CA LEU A 225 -26.70 -19.12 17.64
C LEU A 225 -26.15 -19.62 16.30
N PHE A 226 -25.93 -20.93 16.15
CA PHE A 226 -25.30 -21.53 14.99
C PHE A 226 -26.27 -22.43 14.21
N GLU A 227 -26.78 -21.94 13.08
CA GLU A 227 -27.46 -22.78 12.11
C GLU A 227 -26.44 -23.66 11.38
N VAL A 228 -26.10 -24.82 11.93
CA VAL A 228 -25.24 -25.78 11.25
C VAL A 228 -26.08 -26.57 10.24
N ARG A 229 -25.97 -26.21 8.95
CA ARG A 229 -26.80 -26.81 7.89
C ARG A 229 -26.54 -28.32 7.75
N PRO A 230 -27.59 -29.17 7.78
CA PRO A 230 -27.50 -30.57 7.37
C PRO A 230 -27.06 -30.67 5.91
N ILE A 231 -26.22 -31.65 5.60
CA ILE A 231 -25.88 -31.97 4.21
C ILE A 231 -27.13 -32.62 3.59
N ALA A 232 -27.59 -32.07 2.46
CA ALA A 232 -28.49 -32.76 1.53
C ALA A 232 -27.69 -33.70 0.63
#